data_AF-A0A392SX03-F1
#
_entry.id   AF-A0A392SX03-F1
#
_cell.length_a   1.000
_cell.length_b   1.000
_cell.length_c   1.000
_cell.angle_alpha   90.00
_cell.angle_beta   90.00
_cell.angle_gamma   90.00
#
_symmetry.space_group_name_H-M   'P 1'
#
loop_
_entity.id
_entity.type
_entity.pdbx_description
1 polymer ?
#
loop_
_entity_poly.entity_id
_entity_poly.type
_entity_poly.pdbx_seq_one_letter_code
_entity_poly.pdbx_strand_id
1 'polypeptide(L)' 'MVDFESLKINGFEFEEMFSAQGWNMYFEMLNGPIYIGMVKEFWMKARVFDKVSARMEEEKAIKENPRLA' A
#
# COMPACT_ATOMS: atom_id res chain seq x y z
N MET A 1 12.58 2.34 8.80
CA MET A 1 11.89 3.39 9.56
C MET A 1 12.63 4.69 9.29
N VAL A 2 11.93 5.74 8.87
CA VAL A 2 12.50 7.08 8.73
C VAL A 2 12.67 7.64 10.13
N ASP A 3 13.92 7.84 10.53
CA ASP A 3 14.34 8.34 11.83
C ASP A 3 15.00 9.71 11.65
N PHE A 4 14.21 10.76 11.87
CA PHE A 4 14.68 12.14 11.74
C PHE A 4 15.70 12.53 12.82
N GLU A 5 15.69 11.86 13.98
CA GLU A 5 16.65 12.11 15.06
C GLU A 5 18.04 11.62 14.67
N SER A 6 18.13 10.40 14.12
CA SER A 6 19.38 9.87 13.56
C SER A 6 19.92 10.74 12.42
N LEU A 7 19.05 11.23 11.52
CA LEU A 7 19.47 12.12 10.43
C LEU A 7 20.06 13.42 10.97
N LYS A 8 19.40 14.03 11.96
CA LYS A 8 19.87 15.26 12.60
C LYS A 8 21.23 15.10 13.27
N ILE A 9 21.46 14.00 13.99
CA ILE A 9 22.76 13.69 14.63
C ILE A 9 23.89 13.58 13.60
N ASN A 10 23.57 13.13 12.37
CA ASN A 10 24.52 13.02 11.26
C ASN A 10 24.64 14.30 10.41
N GLY A 11 24.07 15.42 10.87
CA GLY A 11 24.15 16.72 10.18
C GLY A 11 23.14 16.92 9.05
N PHE A 12 22.10 16.09 8.99
CA PHE A 12 21.03 16.18 8.00
C PHE A 12 19.73 16.64 8.64
N GLU A 13 19.40 17.92 8.50
CA GLU A 13 18.14 18.52 8.99
C GLU A 13 17.10 18.63 7.87
N PHE A 14 16.34 17.56 7.65
CA PHE A 14 15.29 17.52 6.60
C PHE A 14 13.85 17.47 7.14
N GLU A 15 13.68 17.32 8.45
CA GLU A 15 12.37 17.10 9.08
C GLU A 15 11.37 18.23 8.75
N GLU A 16 11.81 19.48 8.84
CA GLU A 16 10.98 20.64 8.55
C GLU A 16 10.61 20.73 7.07
N MET A 17 11.56 20.44 6.17
CA MET A 17 11.35 20.42 4.72
C MET A 17 10.27 19.40 4.32
N PHE A 18 10.29 18.21 4.90
CA PHE A 18 9.32 17.16 4.61
C PHE A 18 7.96 17.41 5.28
N SER A 19 7.97 17.97 6.49
CA SER A 19 6.75 18.38 7.19
C SER A 19 6.00 19.46 6.43
N ALA A 20 6.71 20.47 5.90
CA ALA A 20 6.13 21.55 5.10
C ALA A 20 5.49 21.04 3.79
N GLN A 21 5.97 19.92 3.26
CA GLN A 21 5.41 19.27 2.07
C GLN A 21 4.23 18.32 2.40
N GLY A 22 3.89 18.14 3.67
CA GLY A 22 2.78 17.29 4.10
C GLY A 22 3.08 15.79 4.10
N TRP A 23 4.35 15.37 4.13
CA TRP A 23 4.73 13.95 4.04
C TRP A 23 4.58 13.16 5.34
N ASN A 24 4.15 13.82 6.43
CA ASN A 24 4.11 13.22 7.77
C ASN A 24 3.28 11.94 7.83
N MET A 25 2.08 11.93 7.25
CA MET A 25 1.23 10.73 7.20
C MET A 25 1.85 9.59 6.39
N TYR A 26 2.63 9.91 5.36
CA TYR A 26 3.30 8.90 4.54
C TYR A 26 4.45 8.24 5.32
N PHE A 27 5.22 9.03 6.08
CA PHE A 27 6.25 8.49 6.96
C PHE A 27 5.67 7.70 8.13
N GLU A 28 4.54 8.14 8.70
CA GLU A 28 3.79 7.36 9.70
C GLU A 28 3.33 6.00 9.13
N MET A 29 2.82 5.97 7.91
CA MET A 29 2.44 4.72 7.23
C MET A 29 3.65 3.81 7.00
N LEU A 30 4.78 4.36 6.53
CA LEU A 30 6.01 3.60 6.28
C LEU A 30 6.66 3.07 7.57
N ASN A 31 6.55 3.84 8.65
CA ASN A 31 7.09 3.49 9.96
C ASN A 31 6.13 2.61 10.77
N GLY A 32 4.87 2.54 10.35
CA GLY A 32 3.85 1.67 10.92
C GLY A 32 4.19 0.18 10.77
N PRO A 33 3.41 -0.70 11.42
CA PRO A 33 3.63 -2.13 11.35
C PRO A 33 3.53 -2.62 9.91
N ILE A 34 4.68 -2.98 9.34
CA ILE A 34 4.72 -3.74 8.10
C ILE A 34 4.37 -5.17 8.49
N TYR A 35 3.15 -5.60 8.17
CA TYR A 35 2.73 -6.99 8.37
C TYR A 35 3.40 -7.88 7.33
N ILE A 36 4.72 -8.07 7.43
CA ILE A 36 5.54 -8.82 6.47
C ILE A 36 4.95 -10.21 6.23
N GLY A 37 4.47 -10.88 7.28
CA GLY A 37 3.78 -12.17 7.17
C GLY A 37 2.51 -12.08 6.31
N MET A 38 1.64 -11.11 6.59
CA MET A 38 0.41 -10.89 5.82
C MET A 38 0.71 -10.56 4.36
N VAL A 39 1.68 -9.68 4.07
CA VAL A 39 2.06 -9.34 2.69
C VAL A 39 2.60 -10.57 1.97
N LYS A 40 3.46 -11.36 2.62
CA LYS A 40 4.01 -12.59 2.05
C LYS A 40 2.91 -13.63 1.79
N GLU A 41 2.02 -13.84 2.74
CA GLU A 41 0.89 -14.77 2.61
C GLU A 41 -0.10 -14.33 1.54
N PHE A 42 -0.36 -13.03 1.45
CA PHE A 42 -1.18 -12.43 0.40
C PHE A 42 -0.57 -12.72 -0.98
N TRP A 43 0.72 -12.43 -1.16
CA TRP A 43 1.43 -12.70 -2.42
C TRP A 43 1.46 -14.18 -2.79
N MET A 44 1.66 -15.09 -1.83
CA MET A 44 1.61 -16.54 -2.10
C MET A 44 0.25 -17.02 -2.61
N LYS A 45 -0.83 -16.34 -2.19
CA LYS A 45 -2.21 -16.67 -2.59
C LYS A 45 -2.71 -15.83 -3.77
N ALA A 46 -1.96 -14.81 -4.17
CA ALA A 46 -2.34 -13.92 -5.26
C ALA A 46 -2.35 -14.69 -6.59
N ARG A 47 -3.38 -14.44 -7.41
CA ARG A 47 -3.51 -14.99 -8.76
C ARG A 47 -3.53 -13.84 -9.75
N VAL A 48 -2.80 -14.01 -10.84
CA VAL A 48 -2.81 -13.06 -11.96
C VAL A 48 -3.86 -13.52 -12.95
N PHE A 49 -4.76 -12.60 -13.30
CA PHE A 49 -5.81 -12.83 -14.28
C PHE A 49 -5.58 -11.93 -15.48
N ASP A 50 -5.79 -12.47 -16.67
CA ASP A 50 -5.81 -11.66 -17.89
C ASP A 50 -7.13 -10.89 -18.02
N LYS A 51 -7.20 -9.97 -18.98
CA LYS A 51 -8.40 -9.15 -19.21
C LYS A 51 -9.63 -9.99 -19.55
N VAL A 52 -9.44 -11.16 -20.17
CA VAL A 52 -10.54 -12.01 -20.65
C VAL A 52 -11.16 -12.76 -19.47
N SER A 53 -10.33 -13.38 -18.63
CA SER A 53 -10.76 -14.04 -17.39
C SER A 53 -11.39 -13.06 -16.39
N ALA A 54 -10.87 -11.83 -16.29
CA ALA A 54 -11.48 -10.79 -15.47
C ALA A 54 -12.91 -10.43 -15.92
N ARG A 55 -13.13 -10.23 -17.24
CA ARG A 55 -14.48 -9.94 -17.79
C ARG A 55 -15.45 -11.10 -17.60
N MET A 56 -14.99 -12.35 -17.77
CA MET A 56 -15.85 -13.51 -17.56
C MET A 56 -16.33 -13.63 -16.11
N GLU A 57 -15.46 -13.38 -15.13
CA GLU A 57 -15.85 -13.40 -13.72
C GLU A 57 -16.78 -12.23 -13.37
N GLU A 58 -16.52 -11.04 -13.91
CA GLU A 58 -17.40 -9.88 -13.78
C GLU A 58 -18.81 -10.16 -14.32
N GLU A 59 -18.92 -10.66 -15.55
CA GLU A 59 -20.20 -11.02 -16.17
C GLU A 59 -20.95 -12.09 -15.35
N LYS A 60 -20.22 -13.07 -14.80
CA LYS A 60 -20.79 -14.09 -13.92
C LYS A 60 -21.31 -13.48 -12.61
N ALA A 61 -20.53 -12.60 -11.97
CA ALA A 61 -20.94 -11.92 -10.74
C ALA A 61 -22.18 -11.04 -10.94
N ILE A 62 -22.25 -10.31 -12.07
CA ILE A 62 -23.43 -9.51 -12.45
C ILE A 62 -24.65 -10.42 -12.68
N LYS A 63 -24.46 -11.58 -13.33
CA LYS A 63 -25.55 -12.53 -13.55
C LYS A 63 -26.08 -13.11 -12.23
N GLU A 64 -25.21 -13.36 -11.26
CA GLU A 64 -25.58 -13.86 -9.93
C GLU A 64 -26.22 -12.75 -9.07
N ASN A 65 -25.76 -11.51 -9.20
CA ASN A 65 -26.31 -10.34 -8.53
C ASN A 65 -26.41 -9.13 -9.48
N PRO A 66 -27.58 -8.90 -10.09
CA PRO A 66 -27.78 -7.81 -11.05
C PRO A 66 -27.56 -6.39 -10.52
N ARG A 67 -27.41 -6.20 -9.20
CA ARG A 67 -27.09 -4.88 -8.60
C ARG A 67 -25.63 -4.48 -8.74
N LEU A 68 -24.77 -5.38 -9.21
CA LEU A 68 -23.35 -5.14 -9.43
C LEU A 68 -23.05 -4.53 -10.83
N ALA A 69 -24.06 -4.44 -11.69
CA ALA A 69 -23.97 -3.85 -13.03
C ALA A 69 -23.97 -2.32 -13.01
#